data_AF-A0AAW5QR88-F1
#
_entry.id   AF-A0AAW5QR88-F1
#
_cell.length_a   1.000
_cell.length_b   1.000
_cell.length_c   1.000
_cell.angle_alpha   90.00
_cell.angle_beta   90.00
_cell.angle_gamma   90.00
#
_symmetry.space_group_name_H-M   'P 1'
#
loop_
_entity.id
_entity.type
_entity.pdbx_description
1 polymer ?
#
loop_
_entity_poly.entity_id
_entity_poly.type
_entity_poly.pdbx_seq_one_letter_code
_entity_poly.pdbx_strand_id
1 'polypeptide(L)'
;MSLERTALRLATLLALTDAGDGSGTHPTLAGRYWYDTLMEPVHEFGEDRTVPLGIVYTDADGGPNVERAGGGLTFDRSVELTLELVCATTRKADDGVVIEMPQTDAELEAVLDLLEYQSIRALTNVASTWGRLWGRMIRGITEIASSRVMDSKGETRFAARTVTLTVRLPASCPVDVVALPPTNDPPPSGGIGDLPGPLRLVAEAVAAASGGQAKTVQEIVAYLMEAGVPTTALLPVLATVGLEVHAGEVAEGKVGVVNAPIGNLDI
;
A
#
# COMPACT_ATOMS: atom_id res chain seq x y z
N MET A 1 5.90 -4.56 13.47
CA MET A 1 5.48 -3.93 12.20
C MET A 1 5.65 -4.97 11.12
N SER A 2 4.60 -5.30 10.36
CA SER A 2 4.61 -6.48 9.50
C SER A 2 4.17 -6.15 8.06
N LEU A 3 4.64 -6.95 7.10
CA LEU A 3 4.50 -6.75 5.65
C LEU A 3 3.09 -7.00 5.10
N GLU A 4 2.13 -7.24 5.98
CA GLU A 4 0.72 -7.50 5.73
C GLU A 4 0.06 -6.37 4.98
N ARG A 5 0.41 -5.12 5.29
CA ARG A 5 -0.13 -3.95 4.57
C ARG A 5 0.36 -3.93 3.12
N THR A 6 1.62 -4.27 2.89
CA THR A 6 2.18 -4.41 1.55
C THR A 6 1.48 -5.55 0.81
N ALA A 7 1.35 -6.73 1.42
CA ALA A 7 0.65 -7.86 0.84
C ALA A 7 -0.81 -7.51 0.49
N LEU A 8 -1.50 -6.79 1.40
CA LEU A 8 -2.84 -6.28 1.20
C LEU A 8 -2.92 -5.39 -0.05
N ARG A 9 -2.08 -4.35 -0.15
CA ARG A 9 -2.06 -3.45 -1.31
C ARG A 9 -1.74 -4.19 -2.60
N LEU A 10 -0.76 -5.09 -2.59
CA LEU A 10 -0.38 -5.86 -3.78
C LEU A 10 -1.52 -6.76 -4.28
N ALA A 11 -2.21 -7.49 -3.40
CA ALA A 11 -3.34 -8.30 -3.88
C ALA A 11 -4.56 -7.46 -4.26
N THR A 12 -4.75 -6.28 -3.63
CA THR A 12 -5.75 -5.30 -4.09
C THR A 12 -5.44 -4.87 -5.52
N LEU A 13 -4.18 -4.52 -5.83
CA LEU A 13 -3.78 -4.16 -7.19
C LEU A 13 -3.97 -5.29 -8.19
N LEU A 14 -3.59 -6.52 -7.84
CA LEU A 14 -3.84 -7.70 -8.70
C LEU A 14 -5.33 -7.85 -9.03
N ALA A 15 -6.19 -7.72 -8.02
CA ALA A 15 -7.63 -7.86 -8.19
C ALA A 15 -8.26 -6.72 -9.01
N LEU A 16 -7.66 -5.52 -9.02
CA LEU A 16 -8.18 -4.36 -9.75
C LEU A 16 -7.65 -4.24 -11.19
N THR A 17 -6.48 -4.81 -11.46
CA THR A 17 -5.80 -4.73 -12.77
C THR A 17 -6.03 -5.95 -13.64
N ASP A 18 -6.31 -7.12 -13.08
CA ASP A 18 -6.46 -8.36 -13.83
C ASP A 18 -7.76 -9.08 -13.43
N ALA A 19 -8.56 -9.52 -14.41
CA ALA A 19 -9.83 -10.19 -14.14
C ALA A 19 -9.65 -11.54 -13.43
N GLY A 20 -8.45 -12.15 -13.51
CA GLY A 20 -8.10 -13.40 -12.83
C GLY A 20 -8.78 -14.64 -13.42
N ASP A 21 -9.28 -14.54 -14.65
CA ASP A 21 -9.93 -15.60 -15.44
C ASP A 21 -9.06 -16.10 -16.61
N GLY A 22 -7.83 -15.60 -16.73
CA GLY A 22 -6.88 -15.94 -17.79
C GLY A 22 -7.13 -15.23 -19.12
N SER A 23 -8.14 -14.36 -19.22
CA SER A 23 -8.45 -13.62 -20.45
C SER A 23 -7.51 -12.45 -20.72
N GLY A 24 -6.74 -12.01 -19.72
CA GLY A 24 -5.94 -10.78 -19.78
C GLY A 24 -6.79 -9.50 -19.83
N THR A 25 -8.09 -9.59 -19.54
CA THR A 25 -8.98 -8.44 -19.47
C THR A 25 -8.91 -7.76 -18.10
N HIS A 26 -9.35 -6.51 -18.08
CA HIS A 26 -9.39 -5.71 -16.86
C HIS A 26 -10.78 -5.77 -16.21
N PRO A 27 -10.88 -5.91 -14.88
CA PRO A 27 -12.15 -5.98 -14.18
C PRO A 27 -12.80 -4.60 -13.97
N THR A 28 -12.03 -3.53 -14.18
CA THR A 28 -12.45 -2.14 -13.99
C THR A 28 -12.23 -1.31 -15.25
N LEU A 29 -13.01 -0.23 -15.38
CA LEU A 29 -12.89 0.75 -16.46
C LEU A 29 -11.57 1.56 -16.41
N ALA A 30 -10.89 1.57 -15.26
CA ALA A 30 -9.54 2.12 -15.13
C ALA A 30 -8.47 1.26 -15.84
N GLY A 31 -8.81 0.02 -16.21
CA GLY A 31 -7.90 -0.84 -16.93
C GLY A 31 -6.62 -1.13 -16.14
N ARG A 32 -5.49 -0.73 -16.72
CA ARG A 32 -4.16 -0.85 -16.11
C ARG A 32 -3.78 0.27 -15.15
N TYR A 33 -4.57 1.34 -15.09
CA TYR A 33 -4.20 2.57 -14.39
C TYR A 33 -4.54 2.50 -12.90
N TRP A 34 -3.90 1.55 -12.22
CA TRP A 34 -3.96 1.39 -10.77
C TRP A 34 -2.55 1.46 -10.19
N TYR A 35 -2.37 2.33 -9.19
CA TYR A 35 -1.05 2.64 -8.63
C TYR A 35 -0.95 2.24 -7.15
N ASP A 36 0.22 1.78 -6.72
CA ASP A 36 0.54 1.63 -5.30
C ASP A 36 1.00 2.97 -4.74
N THR A 37 0.24 3.55 -3.81
CA THR A 37 0.57 4.72 -2.99
C THR A 37 0.67 6.06 -3.72
N LEU A 38 1.33 6.14 -4.88
CA LEU A 38 1.57 7.41 -5.55
C LEU A 38 1.38 7.30 -7.07
N MET A 39 0.81 8.36 -7.63
CA MET A 39 0.81 8.62 -9.07
C MET A 39 1.82 9.73 -9.38
N GLU A 40 2.84 9.40 -10.16
CA GLU A 40 3.84 10.36 -10.64
C GLU A 40 3.49 10.95 -12.03
N PRO A 41 3.97 12.16 -12.36
CA PRO A 41 3.75 12.79 -13.68
C PRO A 41 4.28 12.01 -14.88
N VAL A 42 5.21 11.08 -14.67
CA VAL A 42 5.74 10.18 -15.71
C VAL A 42 4.67 9.23 -16.26
N HIS A 43 3.59 9.04 -15.51
CA HIS A 43 2.49 8.21 -15.95
C HIS A 43 1.58 9.04 -16.87
N GLU A 44 1.80 8.94 -18.18
CA GLU A 44 0.98 9.60 -19.20
C GLU A 44 -0.26 8.77 -19.54
N PHE A 45 -1.46 9.36 -19.55
CA PHE A 45 -2.72 8.62 -19.75
C PHE A 45 -3.44 8.91 -21.08
N GLY A 46 -2.86 9.76 -21.93
CA GLY A 46 -3.40 10.15 -23.23
C GLY A 46 -3.78 11.62 -23.24
N GLU A 47 -3.33 12.34 -24.27
CA GLU A 47 -3.62 13.77 -24.43
C GLU A 47 -5.12 13.98 -24.68
N ASP A 48 -5.67 15.02 -24.05
CA ASP A 48 -7.05 15.51 -24.25
C ASP A 48 -8.18 14.49 -24.01
N ARG A 49 -7.90 13.41 -23.30
CA ARG A 49 -8.92 12.44 -22.89
C ARG A 49 -8.91 12.26 -21.37
N THR A 50 -10.07 12.41 -20.76
CA THR A 50 -10.26 12.06 -19.35
C THR A 50 -10.22 10.54 -19.21
N VAL A 51 -9.28 10.08 -18.39
CA VAL A 51 -9.07 8.66 -18.11
C VAL A 51 -9.35 8.40 -16.63
N PRO A 52 -10.22 7.43 -16.34
CA PRO A 52 -10.42 6.96 -14.98
C PRO A 52 -9.21 6.12 -14.55
N LEU A 53 -8.74 6.35 -13.33
CA LEU A 53 -7.62 5.66 -12.70
C LEU A 53 -7.87 5.50 -11.20
N GLY A 54 -7.02 4.75 -10.53
CA GLY A 54 -7.05 4.71 -9.07
C GLY A 54 -5.71 4.50 -8.39
N ILE A 55 -5.66 4.91 -7.13
CA ILE A 55 -4.48 4.81 -6.27
C ILE A 55 -4.89 4.01 -5.04
N VAL A 56 -4.06 3.03 -4.67
CA VAL A 56 -4.27 2.14 -3.54
C VAL A 56 -3.24 2.44 -2.47
N TYR A 57 -3.68 2.78 -1.26
CA TYR A 57 -2.79 2.89 -0.11
C TYR A 57 -3.45 2.39 1.17
N THR A 58 -2.69 2.35 2.24
CA THR A 58 -3.17 1.98 3.58
C THR A 58 -2.86 3.11 4.54
N ASP A 59 -3.83 3.52 5.34
CA ASP A 59 -3.68 4.59 6.32
C ASP A 59 -3.62 4.02 7.75
N ALA A 60 -4.70 4.17 8.53
CA ALA A 60 -4.74 3.72 9.91
C ALA A 60 -4.53 2.20 10.02
N ASP A 61 -3.74 1.83 11.03
CA ASP A 61 -3.43 0.44 11.35
C ASP A 61 -3.41 0.28 12.87
N GLY A 62 -4.38 -0.47 13.38
CA GLY A 62 -4.56 -0.62 14.81
C GLY A 62 -5.47 -1.78 15.16
N GLY A 63 -5.55 -2.10 16.43
CA GLY A 63 -6.36 -3.20 16.90
C GLY A 63 -6.14 -3.48 18.37
N PRO A 64 -7.17 -3.90 19.12
CA PRO A 64 -6.99 -4.26 20.51
C PRO A 64 -6.10 -5.51 20.63
N ASN A 65 -5.24 -5.54 21.65
CA ASN A 65 -4.63 -6.80 22.09
C ASN A 65 -5.75 -7.70 22.66
N VAL A 66 -5.89 -8.89 22.08
CA VAL A 66 -6.93 -9.85 22.42
C VAL A 66 -6.61 -10.59 23.73
N GLU A 67 -5.32 -10.65 24.11
CA GLU A 67 -4.80 -11.39 25.26
C GLU A 67 -4.36 -10.45 26.40
N ARG A 68 -5.20 -9.45 26.73
CA ARG A 68 -4.94 -8.43 27.77
C ARG A 68 -4.47 -8.95 29.14
N ALA A 69 -4.77 -10.21 29.48
CA ALA A 69 -4.44 -10.81 30.77
C ALA A 69 -3.27 -11.82 30.75
N GLY A 70 -2.76 -12.19 29.56
CA GLY A 70 -1.87 -13.36 29.39
C GLY A 70 -0.46 -13.07 28.89
N GLY A 71 -0.13 -11.80 28.61
CA GLY A 71 1.20 -11.42 28.10
C GLY A 71 1.45 -11.75 26.62
N GLY A 72 0.47 -12.34 25.91
CA GLY A 72 0.55 -12.56 24.47
C GLY A 72 0.45 -11.26 23.66
N LEU A 73 1.15 -11.24 22.52
CA LEU A 73 1.15 -10.13 21.55
C LEU A 73 0.22 -10.44 20.36
N THR A 74 -0.99 -10.93 20.65
CA THR A 74 -2.01 -11.22 19.64
C THR A 74 -2.92 -10.00 19.49
N PHE A 75 -2.91 -9.35 18.33
CA PHE A 75 -3.74 -8.18 18.05
C PHE A 75 -4.87 -8.51 17.06
N ASP A 76 -6.07 -8.05 17.36
CA ASP A 76 -7.19 -8.07 16.40
C ASP A 76 -7.06 -6.86 15.46
N ARG A 77 -6.19 -7.01 14.46
CA ARG A 77 -5.74 -5.92 13.61
C ARG A 77 -6.78 -5.53 12.57
N SER A 78 -6.97 -4.23 12.46
CA SER A 78 -7.79 -3.55 11.48
C SER A 78 -6.92 -2.55 10.73
N VAL A 79 -7.03 -2.55 9.40
CA VAL A 79 -6.29 -1.63 8.53
C VAL A 79 -7.29 -0.89 7.66
N GLU A 80 -7.12 0.41 7.51
CA GLU A 80 -7.83 1.20 6.53
C GLU A 80 -7.13 1.05 5.17
N LEU A 81 -7.78 0.36 4.25
CA LEU A 81 -7.40 0.27 2.84
C LEU A 81 -8.15 1.35 2.07
N THR A 82 -7.43 2.28 1.48
CA THR A 82 -8.01 3.41 0.78
C THR A 82 -7.79 3.26 -0.72
N LEU A 83 -8.88 3.47 -1.48
CA LEU A 83 -8.90 3.59 -2.93
C LEU A 83 -9.24 5.04 -3.27
N GLU A 84 -8.28 5.77 -3.84
CA GLU A 84 -8.57 7.06 -4.46
C GLU A 84 -8.90 6.83 -5.93
N LEU A 85 -10.15 7.09 -6.29
CA LEU A 85 -10.68 6.98 -7.64
C LEU A 85 -10.64 8.37 -8.27
N VAL A 86 -10.01 8.49 -9.43
CA VAL A 86 -9.80 9.80 -10.07
C VAL A 86 -10.10 9.70 -11.55
N CYS A 87 -10.79 10.69 -12.10
CA CYS A 87 -10.82 10.96 -13.53
C CYS A 87 -9.78 12.05 -13.82
N ALA A 88 -8.73 11.73 -14.57
CA ALA A 88 -7.63 12.66 -14.83
C ALA A 88 -7.34 12.81 -16.32
N THR A 89 -6.81 13.98 -16.70
CA THR A 89 -6.26 14.24 -18.03
C THR A 89 -4.77 14.56 -17.91
N THR A 90 -4.00 14.28 -18.96
CA THR A 90 -2.60 14.72 -19.05
C THR A 90 -2.47 15.84 -20.07
N ARG A 91 -1.86 16.95 -19.66
CA ARG A 91 -1.58 18.12 -20.52
C ARG A 91 -0.08 18.36 -20.60
N LYS A 92 0.43 18.63 -21.81
CA LYS A 92 1.78 19.16 -22.00
C LYS A 92 1.83 20.63 -21.56
N ALA A 93 2.70 20.92 -20.62
CA ALA A 93 3.10 22.27 -20.21
C ALA A 93 4.54 22.55 -20.68
N ASP A 94 4.95 23.82 -20.62
CA ASP A 94 6.25 24.26 -21.13
C ASP A 94 7.45 23.55 -20.46
N ASP A 95 7.28 23.11 -19.21
CA ASP A 95 8.30 22.42 -18.39
C ASP A 95 8.03 20.92 -18.16
N GLY A 96 7.05 20.30 -18.85
CA GLY A 96 6.77 18.87 -18.72
C GLY A 96 5.30 18.48 -18.83
N VAL A 97 4.95 17.27 -18.39
CA VAL A 97 3.56 16.80 -18.36
C VAL A 97 2.93 17.11 -17.01
N VAL A 98 1.72 17.67 -17.04
CA VAL A 98 0.92 17.95 -15.84
C VAL A 98 -0.31 17.04 -15.86
N ILE A 99 -0.60 16.43 -14.71
CA ILE A 99 -1.84 15.69 -14.48
C ILE A 99 -2.88 16.68 -13.94
N GLU A 100 -4.00 16.82 -14.64
CA GLU A 100 -5.09 17.71 -14.29
C GLU A 100 -6.32 16.90 -13.88
N MET A 101 -6.91 17.24 -12.74
CA MET A 101 -8.20 16.71 -12.29
C MET A 101 -9.29 17.73 -12.64
N PRO A 102 -10.21 17.43 -13.56
CA PRO A 102 -11.27 18.35 -13.92
C PRO A 102 -12.26 18.53 -12.76
N GLN A 103 -12.99 19.64 -12.79
CA GLN A 103 -14.18 19.80 -11.96
C GLN A 103 -15.21 18.74 -12.35
N THR A 104 -15.88 18.16 -11.35
CA THR A 104 -16.87 17.10 -11.58
C THR A 104 -18.12 17.62 -12.29
N ASP A 105 -18.75 16.75 -13.06
CA ASP A 105 -20.07 16.94 -13.67
C ASP A 105 -20.90 15.64 -13.54
N ALA A 106 -22.11 15.62 -14.10
CA ALA A 106 -22.99 14.45 -13.99
C ALA A 106 -22.44 13.19 -14.69
N GLU A 107 -21.68 13.36 -15.77
CA GLU A 107 -21.10 12.24 -16.52
C GLU A 107 -19.91 11.66 -15.76
N LEU A 108 -19.04 12.52 -15.23
CA LEU A 108 -17.89 12.11 -14.43
C LEU A 108 -18.30 11.46 -13.11
N GLU A 109 -19.35 11.94 -12.45
CA GLU A 109 -19.90 11.25 -11.27
C GLU A 109 -20.39 9.84 -11.62
N ALA A 110 -21.07 9.65 -12.76
CA ALA A 110 -21.51 8.33 -13.19
C ALA A 110 -20.34 7.39 -13.50
N VAL A 111 -19.24 7.92 -14.07
CA VAL A 111 -18.00 7.15 -14.27
C VAL A 111 -17.39 6.74 -12.93
N LEU A 112 -17.35 7.65 -11.94
CA LEU A 112 -16.84 7.35 -10.59
C LEU A 112 -17.72 6.33 -9.87
N ASP A 113 -19.05 6.44 -9.95
CA ASP A 113 -19.99 5.46 -9.38
C ASP A 113 -19.77 4.06 -9.96
N LEU A 114 -19.60 3.98 -11.28
CA LEU A 114 -19.33 2.71 -11.96
C LEU A 114 -17.96 2.15 -11.59
N LEU A 115 -16.93 3.00 -11.49
CA LEU A 115 -15.58 2.59 -11.10
C LEU A 115 -15.57 2.07 -9.66
N GLU A 116 -16.24 2.75 -8.74
CA GLU A 116 -16.40 2.32 -7.36
C GLU A 116 -17.09 0.95 -7.28
N TYR A 117 -18.23 0.80 -7.96
CA TYR A 117 -18.95 -0.47 -8.04
C TYR A 117 -18.06 -1.61 -8.58
N GLN A 118 -17.35 -1.36 -9.69
CA GLN A 118 -16.45 -2.35 -10.30
C GLN A 118 -15.28 -2.68 -9.38
N SER A 119 -14.72 -1.71 -8.67
CA SER A 119 -13.60 -1.91 -7.74
C SER A 119 -14.01 -2.81 -6.58
N ILE A 120 -15.12 -2.51 -5.91
CA ILE A 120 -15.65 -3.35 -4.82
C ILE A 120 -16.01 -4.75 -5.34
N ARG A 121 -16.63 -4.84 -6.51
CA ARG A 121 -16.96 -6.12 -7.13
C ARG A 121 -15.71 -6.93 -7.46
N ALA A 122 -14.65 -6.30 -7.97
CA ALA A 122 -13.40 -6.98 -8.32
C ALA A 122 -12.71 -7.60 -7.08
N LEU A 123 -12.67 -6.84 -5.97
CA LEU A 123 -12.12 -7.32 -4.70
C LEU A 123 -12.93 -8.46 -4.08
N THR A 124 -14.26 -8.43 -4.25
CA THR A 124 -15.18 -9.41 -3.65
C THR A 124 -15.56 -10.55 -4.61
N ASN A 125 -15.02 -10.57 -5.83
CA ASN A 125 -15.36 -11.59 -6.82
C ASN A 125 -14.64 -12.92 -6.53
N VAL A 126 -15.34 -13.83 -5.87
CA VAL A 126 -14.85 -15.20 -5.58
C VAL A 126 -14.64 -16.07 -6.81
N ALA A 127 -15.15 -15.69 -7.99
CA ALA A 127 -14.85 -16.38 -9.23
C ALA A 127 -13.47 -15.97 -9.79
N SER A 128 -12.99 -14.77 -9.47
CA SER A 128 -11.66 -14.29 -9.84
C SER A 128 -10.59 -14.94 -8.98
N THR A 129 -9.48 -15.34 -9.60
CA THR A 129 -8.30 -15.84 -8.87
C THR A 129 -7.76 -14.81 -7.89
N TRP A 130 -7.72 -13.54 -8.30
CA TRP A 130 -7.20 -12.45 -7.48
C TRP A 130 -8.19 -12.00 -6.40
N GLY A 131 -9.49 -11.97 -6.70
CA GLY A 131 -10.52 -11.75 -5.69
C GLY A 131 -10.52 -12.83 -4.60
N ARG A 132 -10.32 -14.11 -4.96
CA ARG A 132 -10.11 -15.19 -3.98
C ARG A 132 -8.84 -15.02 -3.17
N LEU A 133 -7.73 -14.63 -3.80
CA LEU A 133 -6.49 -14.33 -3.09
C LEU A 133 -6.71 -13.23 -2.07
N TRP A 134 -7.33 -12.13 -2.49
CA TRP A 134 -7.65 -11.00 -1.63
C TRP A 134 -8.53 -11.40 -0.44
N GLY A 135 -9.61 -12.15 -0.70
CA GLY A 135 -10.50 -12.66 0.34
C GLY A 135 -9.82 -13.62 1.33
N ARG A 136 -8.75 -14.32 0.95
CA ARG A 136 -7.96 -15.16 1.89
C ARG A 136 -7.04 -14.34 2.79
N MET A 137 -6.66 -13.13 2.38
CA MET A 137 -5.77 -12.26 3.18
C MET A 137 -6.51 -11.51 4.27
N ILE A 138 -7.82 -11.35 4.15
CA ILE A 138 -8.65 -10.63 5.11
C ILE A 138 -9.59 -11.59 5.84
N ARG A 139 -10.01 -11.21 7.06
CA ARG A 139 -11.09 -11.88 7.79
C ARG A 139 -12.47 -11.32 7.44
N GLY A 140 -12.51 -10.08 6.97
CA GLY A 140 -13.74 -9.40 6.58
C GLY A 140 -13.55 -7.89 6.48
N ILE A 141 -14.54 -7.24 5.86
CA ILE A 141 -14.66 -5.79 5.79
C ILE A 141 -15.65 -5.37 6.89
N THR A 142 -15.24 -4.48 7.78
CA THR A 142 -16.10 -3.99 8.87
C THR A 142 -16.82 -2.71 8.50
N GLU A 143 -16.24 -1.91 7.61
CA GLU A 143 -16.79 -0.63 7.20
C GLU A 143 -16.37 -0.30 5.76
N ILE A 144 -17.28 0.35 5.04
CA ILE A 144 -17.05 0.95 3.73
C ILE A 144 -17.52 2.39 3.81
N ALA A 145 -16.60 3.32 3.65
CA ALA A 145 -16.88 4.74 3.56
C ALA A 145 -16.53 5.24 2.16
N SER A 146 -17.34 6.13 1.60
CA SER A 146 -17.13 6.71 0.28
C SER A 146 -17.37 8.21 0.38
N SER A 147 -16.35 8.99 0.01
CA SER A 147 -16.35 10.44 0.22
C SER A 147 -15.82 11.16 -1.02
N ARG A 148 -16.44 12.30 -1.34
CA ARG A 148 -16.02 13.12 -2.48
C ARG A 148 -14.80 13.96 -2.12
N VAL A 149 -13.93 14.17 -3.10
CA VAL A 149 -12.79 15.06 -2.96
C VAL A 149 -13.19 16.48 -3.34
N MET A 150 -12.84 17.44 -2.49
CA MET A 150 -13.07 18.87 -2.72
C MET A 150 -11.74 19.63 -2.58
N ASP A 151 -11.70 20.84 -3.14
CA ASP A 151 -10.57 21.74 -2.86
C ASP A 151 -10.48 22.11 -1.38
N SER A 152 -9.37 22.73 -0.99
CA SER A 152 -9.11 23.14 0.39
C SER A 152 -10.12 24.16 0.94
N LYS A 153 -10.90 24.79 0.07
CA LYS A 153 -11.93 25.79 0.43
C LYS A 153 -13.34 25.20 0.43
N GLY A 154 -13.52 23.96 -0.04
CA GLY A 154 -14.82 23.33 -0.23
C GLY A 154 -15.65 23.92 -1.37
N GLU A 155 -15.05 24.72 -2.25
CA GLU A 155 -15.75 25.46 -3.31
C GLU A 155 -15.88 24.59 -4.58
N THR A 156 -14.79 23.95 -4.97
CA THR A 156 -14.71 23.13 -6.18
C THR A 156 -14.74 21.65 -5.83
N ARG A 157 -15.60 20.91 -6.52
CA ARG A 157 -15.66 19.45 -6.47
C ARG A 157 -14.84 18.89 -7.61
N PHE A 158 -13.83 18.08 -7.29
CA PHE A 158 -13.05 17.40 -8.30
C PHE A 158 -13.73 16.11 -8.74
N ALA A 159 -13.42 15.65 -9.95
CA ALA A 159 -13.80 14.34 -10.44
C ALA A 159 -12.97 13.24 -9.76
N ALA A 160 -13.05 13.18 -8.43
CA ALA A 160 -12.31 12.25 -7.59
C ALA A 160 -13.12 11.83 -6.35
N ARG A 161 -12.86 10.61 -5.88
CA ARG A 161 -13.56 9.99 -4.76
C ARG A 161 -12.62 9.11 -3.96
N THR A 162 -12.73 9.20 -2.64
CA THR A 162 -11.98 8.37 -1.71
C THR A 162 -12.90 7.31 -1.13
N VAL A 163 -12.59 6.05 -1.40
CA VAL A 163 -13.29 4.88 -0.86
C VAL A 163 -12.39 4.21 0.16
N THR A 164 -12.81 4.21 1.42
CA THR A 164 -12.07 3.60 2.53
C THR A 164 -12.74 2.32 2.96
N LEU A 165 -11.98 1.24 2.97
CA LEU A 165 -12.37 -0.09 3.43
C LEU A 165 -11.64 -0.38 4.73
N THR A 166 -12.37 -0.49 5.83
CA THR A 166 -11.80 -0.96 7.09
C THR A 166 -11.76 -2.48 7.04
N VAL A 167 -10.57 -3.05 6.87
CA VAL A 167 -10.36 -4.49 6.70
C VAL A 167 -9.72 -5.11 7.93
N ARG A 168 -10.31 -6.21 8.40
CA ARG A 168 -9.70 -7.01 9.47
C ARG A 168 -8.72 -7.98 8.88
N LEU A 169 -7.49 -7.94 9.38
CA LEU A 169 -6.44 -8.87 8.96
C LEU A 169 -6.36 -10.04 9.95
N PRO A 170 -5.93 -11.23 9.49
CA PRO A 170 -5.49 -12.28 10.38
C PRO A 170 -4.45 -11.74 11.36
N ALA A 171 -4.53 -12.16 12.62
CA ALA A 171 -3.49 -11.85 13.58
C ALA A 171 -2.16 -12.33 13.01
N SER A 172 -1.21 -11.41 12.88
CA SER A 172 0.18 -11.75 12.60
C SER A 172 0.63 -12.76 13.64
N CYS A 173 1.39 -13.79 13.25
CA CYS A 173 2.18 -14.50 14.26
C CYS A 173 2.91 -13.45 15.09
N PRO A 174 2.95 -13.57 16.43
CA PRO A 174 3.81 -12.72 17.21
C PRO A 174 5.19 -12.77 16.56
N VAL A 175 5.86 -11.62 16.50
CA VAL A 175 7.31 -11.64 16.28
C VAL A 175 7.79 -12.52 17.42
N ASP A 176 8.11 -13.79 17.13
CA ASP A 176 8.86 -14.58 18.08
C ASP A 176 10.04 -13.67 18.40
N VAL A 177 10.18 -13.30 19.67
CA VAL A 177 11.43 -12.75 20.15
C VAL A 177 12.38 -13.93 20.07
N VAL A 178 12.78 -14.26 18.84
CA VAL A 178 13.74 -15.30 18.53
C VAL A 178 14.99 -14.74 19.19
N ALA A 179 15.32 -15.31 20.36
CA ALA A 179 16.68 -15.28 20.84
C ALA A 179 17.55 -15.59 19.62
N LEU A 180 18.47 -14.67 19.29
CA LEU A 180 19.34 -14.72 18.11
C LEU A 180 19.49 -16.15 17.59
N PRO A 181 19.16 -16.43 16.32
CA PRO A 181 19.25 -17.79 15.80
C PRO A 181 20.63 -18.35 16.18
N PRO A 182 20.73 -19.60 16.63
CA PRO A 182 22.04 -20.21 16.84
C PRO A 182 22.85 -19.97 15.56
N THR A 183 24.12 -19.57 15.71
CA THR A 183 25.02 -19.11 14.62
C THR A 183 25.25 -20.12 13.48
N ASN A 184 24.52 -21.24 13.48
CA ASN A 184 24.63 -22.37 12.59
C ASN A 184 23.40 -22.56 11.69
N ASP A 185 22.35 -21.72 11.81
CA ASP A 185 21.27 -21.76 10.83
C ASP A 185 21.80 -21.29 9.46
N PRO A 186 21.50 -22.02 8.38
CA PRO A 186 21.90 -21.59 7.05
C PRO A 186 21.30 -20.22 6.76
N PRO A 187 22.03 -19.33 6.06
CA PRO A 187 21.47 -18.04 5.67
C PRO A 187 20.17 -18.24 4.89
N PRO A 188 19.21 -17.31 5.00
CA PRO A 188 17.96 -17.38 4.25
C PRO A 188 18.30 -17.59 2.77
N SER A 189 17.61 -18.54 2.15
CA SER A 189 17.86 -18.98 0.78
C SER A 189 17.56 -17.91 -0.27
N GLY A 190 16.92 -16.80 0.12
CA GLY A 190 16.51 -15.71 -0.76
C GLY A 190 15.29 -16.06 -1.63
N GLY A 191 14.60 -17.16 -1.30
CA GLY A 191 13.48 -17.68 -2.08
C GLY A 191 12.12 -17.18 -1.57
N ILE A 192 11.06 -17.41 -2.35
CA ILE A 192 9.66 -17.12 -1.97
C ILE A 192 9.30 -17.72 -0.60
N GLY A 193 9.90 -18.87 -0.24
CA GLY A 193 9.71 -19.55 1.05
C GLY A 193 10.09 -18.70 2.27
N ASP A 194 11.02 -17.77 2.10
CA ASP A 194 11.53 -16.86 3.14
C ASP A 194 10.65 -15.61 3.29
N LEU A 195 9.60 -15.43 2.48
CA LEU A 195 8.69 -14.29 2.66
C LEU A 195 7.71 -14.53 3.83
N PRO A 196 7.33 -13.49 4.59
CA PRO A 196 6.27 -13.60 5.60
C PRO A 196 4.97 -14.13 4.97
N GLY A 197 4.24 -14.97 5.70
CA GLY A 197 3.08 -15.71 5.18
C GLY A 197 2.14 -14.92 4.25
N PRO A 198 1.66 -13.72 4.63
CA PRO A 198 0.81 -12.89 3.79
C PRO A 198 1.46 -12.49 2.46
N LEU A 199 2.73 -12.11 2.47
CA LEU A 199 3.47 -11.72 1.28
C LEU A 199 3.86 -12.94 0.44
N ARG A 200 4.18 -14.06 1.09
CA ARG A 200 4.43 -15.34 0.44
C ARG A 200 3.20 -15.82 -0.34
N LEU A 201 2.01 -15.70 0.23
CA LEU A 201 0.76 -16.05 -0.47
C LEU A 201 0.58 -15.26 -1.78
N VAL A 202 0.93 -13.97 -1.78
CA VAL A 202 0.91 -13.13 -2.98
C VAL A 202 1.98 -13.59 -3.98
N ALA A 203 3.22 -13.78 -3.52
CA ALA A 203 4.33 -14.20 -4.36
C ALA A 203 4.09 -15.57 -5.03
N GLU A 204 3.58 -16.55 -4.28
CA GLU A 204 3.21 -17.87 -4.79
C GLU A 204 2.08 -17.79 -5.83
N ALA A 205 1.05 -16.97 -5.56
CA ALA A 205 -0.06 -16.79 -6.49
C ALA A 205 0.39 -16.13 -7.80
N VAL A 206 1.30 -15.15 -7.70
CA VAL A 206 1.89 -14.47 -8.86
C VAL A 206 2.82 -15.40 -9.64
N ALA A 207 3.63 -16.22 -8.98
CA ALA A 207 4.50 -17.20 -9.63
C ALA A 207 3.71 -18.31 -10.35
N ALA A 208 2.54 -18.68 -9.82
CA ALA A 208 1.65 -19.66 -10.43
C ALA A 208 0.84 -19.10 -11.62
N ALA A 209 0.71 -17.78 -11.74
CA ALA A 209 -0.02 -17.16 -12.84
C ALA A 209 0.87 -17.06 -14.10
N SER A 210 0.46 -17.76 -15.17
CA SER A 210 1.21 -17.90 -16.42
C SER A 210 0.91 -16.82 -17.48
N GLY A 211 0.26 -15.71 -17.10
CA GLY A 211 -0.02 -14.56 -17.97
C GLY A 211 -0.71 -13.41 -17.24
N GLY A 212 -0.66 -12.18 -17.78
CA GLY A 212 -1.34 -10.99 -17.24
C GLY A 212 -0.42 -9.79 -16.95
N GLN A 213 -1.01 -8.68 -16.48
CA GLN A 213 -0.29 -7.45 -16.09
C GLN A 213 0.28 -7.48 -14.66
N ALA A 214 0.52 -8.66 -14.10
CA ALA A 214 1.18 -8.84 -12.80
C ALA A 214 2.64 -8.35 -12.78
N LYS A 215 3.16 -7.74 -13.86
CA LYS A 215 4.55 -7.29 -14.00
C LYS A 215 4.97 -6.33 -12.90
N THR A 216 4.14 -5.34 -12.55
CA THR A 216 4.44 -4.39 -11.46
C THR A 216 4.53 -5.09 -10.10
N VAL A 217 3.66 -6.08 -9.85
CA VAL A 217 3.69 -6.86 -8.61
C VAL A 217 4.86 -7.83 -8.59
N GLN A 218 5.22 -8.41 -9.74
CA GLN A 218 6.42 -9.23 -9.90
C GLN A 218 7.69 -8.43 -9.65
N GLU A 219 7.78 -7.19 -10.16
CA GLU A 219 8.91 -6.29 -9.94
C GLU A 219 9.03 -5.91 -8.46
N ILE A 220 7.92 -5.59 -7.77
CA ILE A 220 7.93 -5.31 -6.32
C ILE A 220 8.30 -6.57 -5.52
N VAL A 221 7.76 -7.74 -5.87
CA VAL A 221 8.11 -9.00 -5.19
C VAL A 221 9.58 -9.35 -5.42
N ALA A 222 10.09 -9.19 -6.65
CA ALA A 222 11.50 -9.40 -6.98
C ALA A 222 12.41 -8.45 -6.20
N TYR A 223 12.06 -7.16 -6.13
CA TYR A 223 12.78 -6.18 -5.34
C TYR A 223 12.80 -6.53 -3.86
N LEU A 224 11.68 -6.97 -3.28
CA LEU A 224 11.62 -7.40 -1.88
C LEU A 224 12.50 -8.64 -1.65
N MET A 225 12.51 -9.61 -2.56
CA MET A 225 13.39 -10.78 -2.47
C MET A 225 14.87 -10.40 -2.56
N GLU A 226 15.23 -9.48 -3.47
CA GLU A 226 16.61 -9.00 -3.65
C GLU A 226 17.09 -8.14 -2.48
N ALA A 227 16.21 -7.33 -1.90
CA ALA A 227 16.49 -6.54 -0.69
C ALA A 227 16.73 -7.42 0.56
N GLY A 228 16.53 -8.73 0.44
CA GLY A 228 16.78 -9.70 1.49
C GLY A 228 15.92 -9.41 2.71
N VAL A 229 14.58 -9.37 2.54
CA VAL A 229 13.65 -9.19 3.67
C VAL A 229 14.07 -10.11 4.79
N PRO A 230 14.59 -9.58 5.91
CA PRO A 230 15.00 -10.44 6.98
C PRO A 230 13.70 -11.03 7.54
N THR A 231 13.59 -12.35 7.48
CA THR A 231 12.49 -13.17 8.03
C THR A 231 12.25 -12.91 9.51
N THR A 232 13.20 -12.24 10.15
CA THR A 232 13.11 -11.62 11.46
C THR A 232 13.29 -10.13 11.23
N ALA A 233 12.44 -9.28 11.78
CA ALA A 233 12.86 -7.90 12.03
C ALA A 233 13.99 -7.93 13.07
N LEU A 234 15.20 -8.29 12.65
CA LEU A 234 16.39 -7.80 13.27
C LEU A 234 16.29 -6.29 13.12
N LEU A 235 16.39 -5.57 14.23
CA LEU A 235 16.82 -4.19 14.20
C LEU A 235 18.34 -4.21 14.47
N PRO A 236 19.22 -4.49 13.48
CA PRO A 236 20.62 -4.16 13.63
C PRO A 236 20.84 -2.64 13.58
N VAL A 237 19.80 -1.83 13.36
CA VAL A 237 19.88 -0.36 13.42
C VAL A 237 20.17 0.19 14.82
N LEU A 238 20.02 -0.60 15.90
CA LEU A 238 20.59 -0.23 17.20
C LEU A 238 22.09 -0.55 17.34
N ALA A 239 22.73 -1.15 16.34
CA ALA A 239 24.19 -1.28 16.28
C ALA A 239 24.86 -0.06 15.61
N THR A 240 24.11 0.76 14.87
CA THR A 240 24.64 1.94 14.15
C THR A 240 24.11 3.28 14.65
N VAL A 241 23.11 3.31 15.55
CA VAL A 241 22.79 4.53 16.31
C VAL A 241 23.72 4.61 17.52
N GLY A 242 24.83 5.33 17.35
CA GLY A 242 25.54 5.90 18.49
C GLY A 242 24.66 6.99 19.11
N LEU A 243 23.98 6.68 20.22
CA LEU A 243 23.59 7.71 21.16
C LEU A 243 24.89 8.28 21.75
N GLU A 244 25.31 9.45 21.30
CA GLU A 244 26.36 10.17 22.01
C GLU A 244 25.79 10.66 23.33
N VAL A 245 26.11 9.92 24.39
CA VAL A 245 26.01 10.43 25.76
C VAL A 245 27.17 11.41 25.92
N HIS A 246 26.90 12.70 25.80
CA HIS A 246 27.87 13.70 26.23
C HIS A 246 28.09 13.51 27.73
N ALA A 247 29.30 13.08 28.10
CA ALA A 247 29.81 13.18 29.46
C ALA A 247 30.13 14.66 29.75
N GLY A 248 29.09 15.46 29.88
CA GLY A 248 29.12 16.79 30.45
C GLY A 248 27.92 16.91 31.38
N GLU A 249 28.11 17.53 32.54
CA GLU A 249 26.99 17.85 33.42
C GLU A 249 25.97 18.68 32.63
N VAL A 250 24.87 18.04 32.21
CA VAL A 250 23.67 18.77 31.83
C VAL A 250 23.11 19.30 33.15
N ALA A 251 23.43 20.56 33.47
CA ALA A 251 22.82 21.23 34.60
C ALA A 251 21.30 21.12 34.45
N GLU A 252 20.64 20.58 35.48
CA GLU A 252 19.19 20.43 35.50
C GLU A 252 18.51 21.76 35.13
N GLY A 253 17.63 21.73 34.13
CA GLY A 253 16.57 22.75 33.99
C GLY A 253 16.49 23.57 32.71
N LYS A 254 17.13 23.22 31.58
CA LYS A 254 16.86 23.92 30.29
C LYS A 254 16.64 22.99 29.11
N VAL A 255 15.37 22.85 28.71
CA VAL A 255 15.00 22.40 27.37
C VAL A 255 15.34 23.54 26.40
N GLY A 256 16.44 23.39 25.66
CA GLY A 256 16.89 24.37 24.66
C GLY A 256 16.35 24.04 23.28
N VAL A 257 15.50 24.92 22.75
CA VAL A 257 15.14 24.99 21.32
C VAL A 257 16.42 25.29 20.51
N VAL A 258 16.72 24.48 19.50
CA VAL A 258 17.82 24.77 18.58
C VAL A 258 17.27 25.52 17.36
N ASN A 259 17.53 26.82 17.30
CA ASN A 259 17.46 27.61 16.08
C ASN A 259 18.72 27.32 15.25
N ALA A 260 18.57 26.75 14.05
CA ALA A 260 19.68 26.61 13.11
C ALA A 260 19.71 27.82 12.15
N PRO A 261 20.84 28.53 11.97
CA PRO A 261 21.00 29.48 10.90
C PRO A 261 21.40 28.76 9.60
N ILE A 262 20.70 29.10 8.51
CA ILE A 262 21.08 28.74 7.14
C ILE A 262 22.30 29.59 6.76
N GLY A 263 23.39 28.95 6.33
CA GLY A 263 24.60 29.63 5.89
C GLY A 263 25.51 28.72 5.07
N ASN A 264 25.36 28.84 3.75
CA ASN A 264 26.35 28.63 2.68
C ASN A 264 26.88 27.20 2.43
N LEU A 265 26.21 26.56 1.47
CA LEU A 265 26.82 25.67 0.48
C LEU A 265 27.75 26.49 -0.42
N ASP A 266 29.00 26.04 -0.57
CA ASP A 266 29.81 26.31 -1.76
C ASP A 266 29.74 25.07 -2.67
N ILE A 267 29.56 25.35 -3.98
CA ILE A 267 29.36 24.49 -5.16
C ILE A 267 27.88 24.15 -5.45
#